data_AF-A0A6P0SE23-F1
#
_entry.id   AF-A0A6P0SE23-F1
#
_cell.length_a   1.000
_cell.length_b   1.000
_cell.length_c   1.000
_cell.angle_alpha   90.00
_cell.angle_beta   90.00
_cell.angle_gamma   90.00
#
_symmetry.space_group_name_H-M   'P 1'
#
loop_
_entity.id
_entity.type
_entity.pdbx_description
1 polymer ?
#
loop_
_entity_poly.entity_id
_entity_poly.type
_entity_poly.pdbx_seq_one_letter_code
_entity_poly.pdbx_strand_id
1 'polypeptide(L)'
;VFQAMANLGDDVLKPFLQDVVKFSGLSKTLFVTSLTKPGLVVPVIPQVGLTMLLDWMVHYSNLALYSSLYPAGKLLSGMLNTLPPKPRYYYHRWLDAWRYGSGGDY
;
A
#
# COMPACT_ATOMS: atom_id res chain seq x y z
N VAL A 1 18.37 3.22 1.75
CA VAL A 1 16.89 3.25 1.81
C VAL A 1 16.40 3.45 3.23
N PHE A 2 16.80 2.62 4.20
CA PHE A 2 16.39 2.76 5.62
C PHE A 2 16.59 4.15 6.24
N GLN A 3 17.71 4.83 6.00
CA GLN A 3 17.88 6.20 6.49
C GLN A 3 16.83 7.17 5.93
N ALA A 4 16.43 7.00 4.66
CA ALA A 4 15.37 7.82 4.08
C ALA A 4 14.01 7.52 4.72
N MET A 5 13.73 6.24 5.01
CA MET A 5 12.53 5.83 5.75
C MET A 5 12.52 6.39 7.18
N ALA A 6 13.66 6.34 7.89
CA ALA A 6 13.80 6.93 9.22
C ALA A 6 13.53 8.44 9.20
N ASN A 7 14.04 9.16 8.20
CA ASN A 7 13.78 10.59 8.03
C ASN A 7 12.31 10.89 7.67
N LEU A 8 11.58 9.93 7.09
CA LEU A 8 10.15 10.03 6.79
C LEU A 8 9.26 9.72 8.01
N GLY A 9 9.85 9.24 9.11
CA GLY A 9 9.18 9.00 10.38
C GLY A 9 8.69 7.58 10.59
N ASP A 10 8.18 7.34 11.79
CA ASP A 10 7.76 6.02 12.29
C ASP A 10 6.63 5.40 11.47
N ASP A 11 5.70 6.21 10.96
CA ASP A 11 4.59 5.75 10.10
C ASP A 11 5.06 5.12 8.78
N VAL A 12 6.32 5.35 8.40
CA VAL A 12 6.97 4.73 7.24
C VAL A 12 7.91 3.62 7.68
N LEU A 13 8.76 3.87 8.67
CA LEU A 13 9.81 2.93 9.07
C LEU A 13 9.26 1.70 9.79
N LYS A 14 8.37 1.88 10.78
CA LYS A 14 7.93 0.78 11.63
C LYS A 14 7.07 -0.28 10.91
N PRO A 15 6.13 0.06 9.99
CA PRO A 15 5.45 -0.97 9.20
C PRO A 15 6.44 -1.79 8.38
N PHE A 16 7.39 -1.11 7.75
CA PHE A 16 8.39 -1.77 6.94
C PHE A 16 9.26 -2.76 7.75
N LEU A 17 9.62 -2.41 8.99
CA LEU A 17 10.36 -3.29 9.90
C LEU A 17 9.57 -4.53 10.33
N GLN A 18 8.24 -4.52 10.20
CA GLN A 18 7.37 -5.66 10.46
C GLN A 18 6.99 -6.42 9.18
N ASP A 19 7.69 -6.14 8.07
CA ASP A 19 7.39 -6.68 6.75
C ASP A 19 5.99 -6.29 6.21
N VAL A 20 5.44 -5.16 6.70
CA VAL A 20 4.18 -4.60 6.23
C VAL A 20 4.44 -3.42 5.30
N VAL A 21 4.04 -3.56 4.03
CA VAL A 21 4.19 -2.52 3.02
C VAL A 21 2.88 -1.74 2.88
N LYS A 22 2.94 -0.44 3.19
CA LYS A 22 1.81 0.49 3.00
C LYS A 22 2.07 1.39 1.79
N PHE A 23 1.04 1.70 1.01
CA PHE A 23 1.16 2.53 -0.20
C PHE A 23 1.88 3.85 0.09
N SER A 24 1.40 4.62 1.07
CA SER A 24 1.96 5.94 1.40
C SER A 24 3.45 5.88 1.78
N GLY A 25 3.84 4.91 2.62
CA GLY A 25 5.21 4.73 3.05
C GLY A 25 6.14 4.30 1.91
N LEU A 26 5.68 3.36 1.09
CA LEU A 26 6.39 2.91 -0.11
C LEU A 26 6.59 4.06 -1.11
N SER A 27 5.53 4.76 -1.49
CA SER A 27 5.58 5.87 -2.45
C SER A 27 6.51 6.98 -2.00
N LYS A 28 6.41 7.42 -0.73
CA LYS A 28 7.30 8.44 -0.15
C LYS A 28 8.76 7.98 -0.21
N THR A 29 9.02 6.74 0.17
CA THR A 29 10.39 6.21 0.19
C THR A 29 10.97 6.10 -1.22
N LEU A 30 10.22 5.58 -2.18
CA LEU A 30 10.63 5.48 -3.57
C LEU A 30 10.91 6.86 -4.16
N PHE A 31 10.02 7.84 -3.92
CA PHE A 31 10.18 9.20 -4.40
C PHE A 31 11.43 9.86 -3.82
N VAL A 32 11.57 9.88 -2.48
CA VAL A 32 12.72 10.51 -1.82
C VAL A 32 14.03 9.81 -2.18
N THR A 33 14.05 8.47 -2.26
CA THR A 33 15.26 7.72 -2.63
C THR A 33 15.64 7.98 -4.09
N SER A 34 14.67 8.05 -5.00
CA SER A 34 14.94 8.38 -6.41
C SER A 34 15.57 9.75 -6.58
N LEU A 35 15.14 10.74 -5.80
CA LEU A 35 15.69 12.10 -5.85
C LEU A 35 17.06 12.21 -5.15
N THR A 36 17.20 11.63 -3.97
CA THR A 36 18.41 11.80 -3.13
C THR A 36 19.52 10.82 -3.46
N LYS A 37 19.19 9.67 -4.04
CA LYS A 37 20.11 8.56 -4.33
C LYS A 37 19.82 7.92 -5.70
N PRO A 38 19.81 8.70 -6.80
CA PRO A 38 19.49 8.17 -8.13
C PRO A 38 20.45 7.05 -8.57
N GLY A 39 21.72 7.10 -8.14
CA GLY A 39 22.70 6.05 -8.41
C GLY A 39 22.39 4.70 -7.78
N LEU A 40 21.44 4.63 -6.83
CA LEU A 40 20.92 3.36 -6.31
C LEU A 40 19.68 2.86 -7.06
N VAL A 41 18.88 3.75 -7.66
CA VAL A 41 17.58 3.40 -8.25
C VAL A 41 17.71 3.09 -9.73
N VAL A 42 18.45 3.92 -10.49
CA VAL A 42 18.59 3.77 -11.94
C VAL A 42 19.16 2.40 -12.33
N PRO A 43 20.19 1.85 -11.65
CA PRO A 43 20.72 0.53 -11.99
C PRO A 43 19.76 -0.64 -11.71
N VAL A 44 18.77 -0.45 -10.83
CA VAL A 44 17.78 -1.50 -10.52
C VAL A 44 16.98 -1.85 -11.76
N ILE A 45 16.62 -0.86 -12.58
CA ILE A 45 15.74 -1.03 -13.74
C ILE A 45 16.25 -2.12 -14.70
N PRO A 46 17.49 -2.05 -15.24
CA PRO A 46 18.02 -3.12 -16.08
C PRO A 46 18.31 -4.41 -15.30
N GLN A 47 18.61 -4.33 -14.00
CA GLN A 47 18.92 -5.50 -13.17
C GLN A 47 17.69 -6.38 -12.91
N VAL A 48 16.51 -5.78 -12.69
CA VAL A 48 15.26 -6.54 -12.49
C VAL A 48 14.58 -6.88 -13.81
N GLY A 49 14.79 -6.07 -14.85
CA GLY A 49 14.18 -6.25 -16.17
C GLY A 49 12.77 -5.65 -16.27
N LEU A 50 12.40 -5.26 -17.49
CA LEU A 50 11.16 -4.52 -17.76
C LEU A 50 9.89 -5.34 -17.46
N THR A 51 9.90 -6.64 -17.73
CA THR A 51 8.76 -7.53 -17.47
C THR A 51 8.43 -7.61 -15.99
N MET A 52 9.43 -7.81 -15.13
CA MET A 52 9.25 -7.84 -13.68
C MET A 52 8.80 -6.47 -13.13
N LEU A 53 9.30 -5.38 -13.70
CA LEU A 53 8.83 -4.04 -13.33
C LEU A 53 7.36 -3.83 -13.65
N LEU A 54 6.91 -4.25 -14.84
CA LEU A 54 5.51 -4.12 -15.24
C LEU A 54 4.58 -4.95 -14.35
N ASP A 55 4.98 -6.17 -14.01
CA ASP A 55 4.26 -7.01 -13.07
C ASP A 55 4.17 -6.36 -11.67
N TRP A 56 5.30 -5.86 -11.16
CA TRP A 56 5.34 -5.11 -9.91
C TRP A 56 4.46 -3.86 -9.92
N MET A 57 4.36 -3.15 -11.06
CA MET A 57 3.48 -1.98 -11.20
C MET A 57 1.99 -2.34 -11.04
N VAL A 58 1.58 -3.55 -11.41
CA VAL A 58 0.21 -4.05 -11.15
C VAL A 58 -0.01 -4.20 -9.65
N HIS A 59 0.94 -4.81 -8.93
CA HIS A 59 0.88 -4.95 -7.48
C HIS A 59 0.87 -3.59 -6.76
N TYR A 60 1.73 -2.67 -7.18
CA TYR A 60 1.78 -1.30 -6.66
C TYR A 60 0.45 -0.55 -6.89
N SER A 61 -0.16 -0.73 -8.05
CA SER A 61 -1.46 -0.13 -8.38
C SER A 61 -2.59 -0.72 -7.54
N ASN A 62 -2.60 -2.05 -7.34
CA ASN A 62 -3.57 -2.71 -6.45
C ASN A 62 -3.42 -2.25 -5.00
N LEU A 63 -2.18 -2.08 -4.52
CA LEU A 63 -1.91 -1.54 -3.19
C LEU A 63 -2.46 -0.12 -3.03
N ALA A 64 -2.30 0.72 -4.05
CA ALA A 64 -2.89 2.06 -4.10
C ALA A 64 -4.42 2.01 -4.04
N LEU A 65 -5.03 1.19 -4.91
CA LEU A 65 -6.48 1.01 -4.97
C LEU A 65 -7.04 0.55 -3.62
N TYR A 66 -6.46 -0.46 -2.99
CA TYR A 66 -6.95 -0.99 -1.71
C TYR A 66 -6.81 0.05 -0.59
N SER A 67 -5.68 0.78 -0.58
CA SER A 67 -5.42 1.87 0.38
C SER A 67 -6.46 2.99 0.28
N SER A 68 -6.94 3.29 -0.93
CA SER A 68 -7.97 4.32 -1.17
C SER A 68 -9.39 3.82 -1.00
N LEU A 69 -9.68 2.58 -1.41
CA LEU A 69 -11.02 1.98 -1.32
C LEU A 69 -11.42 1.67 0.12
N TYR A 70 -10.49 1.26 0.98
CA TYR A 70 -10.80 0.96 2.39
C TYR A 70 -11.44 2.14 3.14
N PRO A 71 -10.84 3.34 3.23
CA PRO A 71 -11.48 4.46 3.94
C PRO A 71 -12.79 4.90 3.28
N ALA A 72 -12.88 4.87 1.94
CA ALA A 72 -14.11 5.19 1.21
C ALA A 72 -15.24 4.20 1.55
N GLY A 73 -14.96 2.90 1.50
CA GLY A 73 -15.91 1.86 1.87
C GLY A 73 -16.26 1.89 3.37
N LYS A 74 -15.31 2.18 4.25
CA LYS A 74 -15.60 2.36 5.67
C LYS A 74 -16.58 3.52 5.92
N LEU A 75 -16.48 4.60 5.16
CA LEU A 75 -17.43 5.72 5.26
C LEU A 75 -18.84 5.33 4.79
N LEU A 76 -18.94 4.49 3.75
CA LEU A 76 -20.21 3.97 3.25
C LEU A 76 -20.84 2.90 4.15
N SER A 77 -20.05 2.24 5.02
CA SER A 77 -20.53 1.12 5.85
C SER A 77 -21.68 1.51 6.79
N GLY A 78 -21.69 2.78 7.24
CA GLY A 78 -22.75 3.32 8.10
C GLY A 78 -24.15 3.20 7.47
N MET A 79 -24.26 3.48 6.16
CA MET A 79 -25.52 3.37 5.42
C MET A 79 -25.92 1.92 5.16
N LEU A 80 -24.95 1.02 5.11
CA LEU A 80 -25.13 -0.39 4.74
C LEU A 80 -25.48 -1.28 5.95
N ASN A 81 -25.50 -0.72 7.17
CA ASN A 81 -25.94 -1.41 8.38
C ASN A 81 -27.42 -1.83 8.34
N THR A 82 -28.21 -1.24 7.47
CA THR A 82 -29.63 -1.57 7.24
C THR A 82 -29.82 -2.78 6.32
N LEU A 83 -28.77 -3.25 5.62
CA LEU A 83 -28.85 -4.39 4.71
C LEU A 83 -29.18 -5.70 5.44
N PRO A 84 -29.84 -6.67 4.79
CA PRO A 84 -30.02 -8.01 5.33
C PRO A 84 -28.68 -8.69 5.74
N PRO A 85 -28.70 -9.68 6.65
CA PRO A 85 -27.46 -10.26 7.20
C PRO A 85 -26.46 -10.79 6.17
N LYS A 86 -26.94 -11.47 5.11
CA LYS A 86 -26.07 -12.07 4.07
C LYS A 86 -25.27 -11.02 3.27
N PRO A 87 -25.89 -10.05 2.57
CA PRO A 87 -25.14 -9.03 1.83
C PRO A 87 -24.27 -8.18 2.75
N ARG A 88 -24.73 -7.92 3.98
CA ARG A 88 -23.95 -7.22 5.00
C ARG A 88 -22.66 -7.96 5.33
N TYR A 89 -22.70 -9.28 5.51
CA TYR A 89 -21.52 -10.10 5.76
C TYR A 89 -20.50 -9.98 4.62
N TYR A 90 -20.93 -10.19 3.36
CA TYR A 90 -20.02 -10.10 2.21
C TYR A 90 -19.40 -8.71 2.08
N TYR A 91 -20.18 -7.66 2.30
CA TYR A 91 -19.66 -6.29 2.31
C TYR A 91 -18.52 -6.11 3.32
N HIS A 92 -18.70 -6.57 4.57
CA HIS A 92 -17.64 -6.50 5.58
C HIS A 92 -16.42 -7.33 5.16
N ARG A 93 -16.62 -8.50 4.53
CA ARG A 93 -15.49 -9.31 4.03
C ARG A 93 -14.70 -8.61 2.93
N TRP A 94 -15.36 -7.84 2.07
CA TRP A 94 -14.70 -7.05 1.03
C TRP A 94 -13.95 -5.86 1.64
N LEU A 95 -14.54 -5.17 2.61
CA LEU A 95 -13.84 -4.13 3.36
C LEU A 95 -12.58 -4.65 4.06
N ASP A 96 -12.68 -5.82 4.68
CA ASP A 96 -11.54 -6.48 5.31
C ASP A 96 -10.46 -6.80 4.28
N ALA A 97 -10.83 -7.31 3.10
CA ALA A 97 -9.85 -7.57 2.04
C ALA A 97 -9.09 -6.30 1.62
N TRP A 98 -9.77 -5.15 1.54
CA TRP A 98 -9.10 -3.86 1.27
C TRP A 98 -8.22 -3.41 2.44
N ARG A 99 -8.67 -3.59 3.68
CA ARG A 99 -7.89 -3.25 4.87
C ARG A 99 -6.59 -4.04 4.94
N TYR A 100 -6.68 -5.36 4.89
CA TYR A 100 -5.53 -6.25 5.05
C TYR A 100 -4.63 -6.23 3.80
N GLY A 101 -5.21 -6.18 2.60
CA GLY A 101 -4.44 -6.07 1.36
C GLY A 101 -3.76 -4.71 1.16
N SER A 102 -4.02 -3.71 2.02
CA SER A 102 -3.32 -2.42 2.03
C SER A 102 -2.34 -2.23 3.20
N GLY A 103 -2.12 -3.26 4.02
CA GLY A 103 -1.30 -3.15 5.24
C GLY A 103 -1.96 -2.33 6.34
N GLY A 104 -3.29 -2.30 6.38
CA GLY A 104 -4.11 -1.62 7.40
C GLY A 104 -4.26 -2.39 8.73
N ASP A 105 -3.46 -3.43 8.90
CA ASP A 105 -3.26 -4.25 10.09
C ASP A 105 -1.96 -3.93 10.86
N TYR A 106 -1.14 -3.03 10.32
CA TYR A 106 -0.08 -2.35 11.05
C TYR A 106 -0.61 -1.42 12.15
#